data_AF-A0A6P2R167-F1
#
_entry.id   AF-A0A6P2R167-F1
#
_cell.length_a   1.000
_cell.length_b   1.000
_cell.length_c   1.000
_cell.angle_alpha   90.00
_cell.angle_beta   90.00
_cell.angle_gamma   90.00
#
_symmetry.space_group_name_H-M   'P 1'
#
loop_
_entity.id
_entity.type
_entity.pdbx_description
1 polymer ?
#
loop_
_entity_poly.entity_id
_entity_poly.type
_entity_poly.pdbx_seq_one_letter_code
_entity_poly.pdbx_strand_id
1 'polypeptide(L)'
;MCYSAKIQANYREYVRRYGADMDIDTFRCLYLARAASGDIKIPKAVDAAFAGVDDEITAAIAAYRNQRTQKLETELFEQRTRLAAAEKKLTEKITKKASEDVRIATDKITGATRGLDDLRRQDLQEPDSRIFPGWYAPVLIELEGKRLVVPMRYRCRIPGWTEADERTKIGSYNAAQIHSAPPGAKFSASRMASCSSTLSSKT
;
A
#
# COMPACT_ATOMS: atom_id res chain seq x y z
N MET A 1 17.20 -9.94 -2.04
CA MET A 1 16.97 -9.64 -0.61
C MET A 1 15.85 -8.61 -0.49
N CYS A 2 14.73 -8.97 0.15
CA CYS A 2 13.63 -8.03 0.46
C CYS A 2 13.89 -7.44 1.85
N TYR A 3 14.34 -6.19 1.90
CA TYR A 3 14.46 -5.46 3.17
C TYR A 3 13.10 -4.85 3.49
N SER A 4 12.50 -5.26 4.60
CA SER A 4 11.30 -4.60 5.15
C SER A 4 11.72 -3.61 6.23
N ALA A 5 10.93 -2.56 6.44
CA ALA A 5 11.10 -1.65 7.56
C ALA A 5 9.80 -1.58 8.37
N LYS A 6 9.91 -1.16 9.62
CA LYS A 6 8.77 -0.86 10.50
C LYS A 6 8.77 0.66 10.71
N ILE A 7 7.62 1.28 10.52
CA ILE A 7 7.46 2.72 10.73
C ILE A 7 6.67 2.97 12.02
N GLN A 8 6.95 4.08 12.69
CA GLN A 8 6.05 4.64 13.67
C GLN A 8 5.12 5.60 12.95
N ALA A 9 3.94 5.12 12.57
CA ALA A 9 2.94 5.89 11.83
C ALA A 9 2.21 6.89 12.75
N ASN A 10 2.95 7.76 13.44
CA ASN A 10 2.40 8.78 14.33
C ASN A 10 2.85 10.18 13.87
N TYR A 11 2.33 10.64 12.73
CA TYR A 11 2.71 11.95 12.17
C TYR A 11 2.35 13.12 13.11
N ARG A 12 1.31 12.98 13.95
CA ARG A 12 0.94 14.00 14.96
C ARG A 12 2.07 14.24 15.97
N GLU A 13 2.79 13.18 16.34
CA GLU A 13 3.98 13.30 17.18
C GLU A 13 5.08 14.05 16.44
N TYR A 14 5.27 13.80 15.14
CA TYR A 14 6.26 14.51 14.34
C TYR A 14 5.95 16.02 14.21
N VAL A 15 4.69 16.38 13.94
CA VAL A 15 4.23 17.78 13.90
C VAL A 15 4.49 18.45 15.25
N ARG A 16 4.07 17.81 16.36
CA ARG A 16 4.24 18.35 17.71
C ARG A 16 5.71 18.48 18.13
N ARG A 17 6.54 17.49 17.80
CA ARG A 17 7.93 17.40 18.28
C ARG A 17 8.91 18.21 17.46
N TYR A 18 8.68 18.33 16.15
CA TYR A 18 9.63 18.96 15.23
C TYR A 18 9.12 20.26 14.60
N GLY A 19 7.88 20.68 14.91
CA GLY A 19 7.25 21.86 14.31
C GLY A 19 7.08 21.71 12.80
N ALA A 20 6.85 20.48 12.33
CA ALA A 20 6.74 20.17 10.92
C ALA A 20 5.33 20.46 10.40
N ASP A 21 5.24 21.01 9.21
CA ASP A 21 3.97 21.11 8.47
C ASP A 21 3.69 19.78 7.77
N MET A 22 2.41 19.53 7.44
CA MET A 22 2.00 18.37 6.68
C MET A 22 1.50 18.79 5.31
N ASP A 23 2.02 18.15 4.26
CA ASP A 23 1.54 18.36 2.89
C ASP A 23 0.24 17.59 2.65
N ILE A 24 -0.86 18.10 3.23
CA ILE A 24 -2.19 17.48 3.18
C ILE A 24 -2.63 17.30 1.72
N ASP A 25 -2.36 18.25 0.85
CA ASP A 25 -2.76 18.19 -0.55
C ASP A 25 -2.08 17.02 -1.29
N THR A 26 -0.78 16.81 -1.07
CA THR A 26 -0.10 15.66 -1.66
C THR A 26 -0.60 14.33 -1.06
N PHE A 27 -0.91 14.27 0.24
CA PHE A 27 -1.55 13.08 0.81
C PHE A 27 -2.94 12.83 0.23
N ARG A 28 -3.77 13.86 0.07
CA ARG A 28 -5.09 13.77 -0.56
C ARG A 28 -4.98 13.21 -1.98
N CYS A 29 -4.06 13.72 -2.78
CA CYS A 29 -3.78 13.18 -4.12
C CYS A 29 -3.43 11.68 -4.08
N LEU A 30 -2.58 11.26 -3.12
CA LEU A 30 -2.19 9.86 -2.97
C LEU A 30 -3.39 8.97 -2.67
N TYR A 31 -4.22 9.39 -1.72
CA TYR A 31 -5.36 8.62 -1.26
C TYR A 31 -6.45 8.52 -2.33
N LEU A 32 -6.73 9.61 -3.06
CA LEU A 32 -7.63 9.61 -4.20
C LEU A 32 -7.12 8.70 -5.33
N ALA A 33 -5.84 8.79 -5.68
CA ALA A 33 -5.22 7.92 -6.68
C ALA A 33 -5.26 6.44 -6.25
N ARG A 34 -5.10 6.16 -4.95
CA ARG A 34 -5.23 4.81 -4.40
C ARG A 34 -6.66 4.29 -4.49
N ALA A 35 -7.65 5.11 -4.17
CA ALA A 35 -9.07 4.74 -4.28
C ALA A 35 -9.47 4.47 -5.75
N ALA A 36 -8.90 5.20 -6.70
CA ALA A 36 -9.18 5.01 -8.13
C ALA A 36 -8.51 3.76 -8.71
N SER A 37 -7.23 3.51 -8.40
CA SER A 37 -6.45 2.42 -9.00
C SER A 37 -6.49 1.11 -8.21
N GLY A 38 -6.58 1.17 -6.88
CA GLY A 38 -6.45 0.02 -5.99
C GLY A 38 -5.01 -0.51 -5.80
N ASP A 39 -4.04 0.04 -6.53
CA ASP A 39 -2.68 -0.54 -6.63
C ASP A 39 -1.68 0.07 -5.66
N ILE A 40 -1.91 1.32 -5.24
CA ILE A 40 -1.06 2.02 -4.30
C ILE A 40 -1.09 1.33 -2.93
N LYS A 41 0.08 0.96 -2.42
CA LYS A 41 0.23 0.29 -1.11
C LYS A 41 0.59 1.30 -0.05
N ILE A 42 -0.25 1.40 0.98
CA ILE A 42 -0.04 2.22 2.16
C ILE A 42 -0.34 1.32 3.37
N PRO A 43 0.50 1.33 4.43
CA PRO A 43 0.25 0.56 5.64
C PRO A 43 -1.06 0.95 6.33
N LYS A 44 -1.72 -0.03 6.93
CA LYS A 44 -2.95 0.20 7.70
C LYS A 44 -2.72 1.15 8.88
N ALA A 45 -1.53 1.13 9.49
CA ALA A 45 -1.18 2.07 10.55
C ALA A 45 -1.15 3.53 10.07
N VAL A 46 -0.78 3.78 8.80
CA VAL A 46 -0.85 5.12 8.22
C VAL A 46 -2.30 5.51 7.96
N ASP A 47 -3.12 4.62 7.40
CA ASP A 47 -4.56 4.89 7.22
C ASP A 47 -5.24 5.24 8.55
N ALA A 48 -4.92 4.53 9.63
CA ALA A 48 -5.44 4.82 10.96
C ALA A 48 -4.96 6.17 11.51
N ALA A 49 -3.70 6.55 11.25
CA ALA A 49 -3.18 7.85 11.65
C ALA A 49 -3.89 9.00 10.91
N PHE A 50 -4.19 8.80 9.62
CA PHE A 50 -4.84 9.78 8.75
C PHE A 50 -6.37 9.83 8.86
N ALA A 51 -6.97 8.93 9.65
CA ALA A 51 -8.42 8.95 9.90
C ALA A 51 -8.84 10.25 10.61
N GLY A 52 -9.82 10.96 10.03
CA GLY A 52 -10.38 12.20 10.59
C GLY A 52 -9.45 13.42 10.50
N VAL A 53 -8.38 13.33 9.70
CA VAL A 53 -7.45 14.45 9.45
C VAL A 53 -7.97 15.38 8.36
N ASP A 54 -8.59 14.78 7.35
CA ASP A 54 -9.20 15.43 6.20
C ASP A 54 -10.36 14.53 5.72
N ASP A 55 -11.48 15.15 5.33
CA ASP A 55 -12.69 14.43 4.97
C ASP A 55 -12.53 13.65 3.65
N GLU A 56 -11.78 14.20 2.68
CA GLU A 56 -11.54 13.52 1.41
C GLU A 56 -10.58 12.33 1.58
N ILE A 57 -9.53 12.48 2.40
CA ILE A 57 -8.66 11.36 2.76
C ILE A 57 -9.47 10.26 3.46
N THR A 58 -10.34 10.64 4.41
CA THR A 58 -11.19 9.68 5.13
C THR A 58 -12.15 8.94 4.19
N ALA A 59 -12.79 9.66 3.28
CA ALA A 59 -13.66 9.07 2.26
C ALA A 59 -12.89 8.14 1.31
N ALA A 60 -11.70 8.53 0.87
CA ALA A 60 -10.84 7.73 0.00
C ALA A 60 -10.34 6.44 0.69
N ILE A 61 -10.03 6.50 1.99
CA ILE A 61 -9.71 5.31 2.81
C ILE A 61 -10.90 4.37 2.84
N ALA A 62 -12.11 4.88 3.10
CA ALA A 62 -13.33 4.06 3.14
C ALA A 62 -13.63 3.42 1.76
N ALA A 63 -13.53 4.19 0.68
CA ALA A 63 -13.73 3.71 -0.68
C ALA A 63 -12.75 2.56 -1.04
N TYR A 64 -11.46 2.73 -0.75
CA TYR A 64 -10.46 1.69 -0.96
C TYR A 64 -10.74 0.42 -0.15
N ARG A 65 -11.12 0.57 1.13
CA ARG A 65 -11.47 -0.57 2.01
C ARG A 65 -12.69 -1.33 1.48
N ASN A 66 -13.70 -0.63 0.99
CA ASN A 66 -14.89 -1.25 0.39
C ASN A 66 -14.54 -2.03 -0.87
N GLN A 67 -13.78 -1.42 -1.79
CA GLN A 67 -13.31 -2.09 -3.01
C GLN A 67 -12.48 -3.34 -2.68
N ARG A 68 -11.57 -3.24 -1.69
CA ARG A 68 -10.74 -4.36 -1.27
C ARG A 68 -11.56 -5.49 -0.64
N THR A 69 -12.56 -5.14 0.17
CA THR A 69 -13.49 -6.09 0.79
C THR A 69 -14.26 -6.86 -0.27
N GLN A 70 -14.88 -6.17 -1.23
CA GLN A 70 -15.61 -6.79 -2.34
C GLN A 70 -14.71 -7.75 -3.14
N LYS A 71 -13.48 -7.32 -3.45
CA LYS A 71 -12.52 -8.17 -4.18
C LYS A 71 -12.18 -9.46 -3.43
N LEU A 72 -11.97 -9.38 -2.11
CA LEU A 72 -11.67 -10.55 -1.29
C LEU A 72 -12.89 -11.46 -1.12
N GLU A 73 -14.09 -10.90 -1.00
CA GLU A 73 -15.35 -11.66 -0.94
C GLU A 73 -15.61 -12.43 -2.24
N THR A 74 -15.41 -11.79 -3.39
CA THR A 74 -15.49 -12.45 -4.70
C THR A 74 -14.45 -13.57 -4.82
N GLU A 75 -13.18 -13.31 -4.47
CA GLU A 75 -12.13 -14.32 -4.48
C GLU A 75 -12.49 -15.51 -3.57
N LEU A 76 -13.03 -15.25 -2.39
CA LEU A 76 -13.44 -16.28 -1.45
C LEU A 76 -14.57 -17.15 -2.01
N PHE A 77 -15.56 -16.55 -2.68
CA PHE A 77 -16.63 -17.29 -3.34
C PHE A 77 -16.11 -18.17 -4.48
N GLU A 78 -15.24 -17.63 -5.33
CA GLU A 78 -14.61 -18.36 -6.43
C GLU A 78 -13.78 -19.55 -5.92
N GLN A 79 -12.96 -19.34 -4.89
CA GLN A 79 -12.11 -20.41 -4.37
C GLN A 79 -12.91 -21.48 -3.61
N ARG A 80 -14.00 -21.12 -2.91
CA ARG A 80 -14.89 -22.12 -2.30
C ARG A 80 -15.56 -23.01 -3.34
N THR A 81 -16.01 -22.41 -4.45
CA THR A 81 -16.59 -23.16 -5.57
C THR A 81 -15.55 -24.09 -6.19
N ARG A 82 -14.32 -23.62 -6.37
CA ARG A 82 -13.20 -24.43 -6.88
C ARG A 82 -12.85 -25.58 -5.95
N LEU A 83 -12.83 -25.35 -4.64
CA LEU A 83 -12.55 -26.37 -3.63
C LEU A 83 -13.60 -27.48 -3.68
N ALA A 84 -14.89 -27.15 -3.65
CA ALA A 84 -15.96 -28.14 -3.71
C ALA A 84 -15.92 -28.96 -5.01
N ALA A 85 -15.61 -28.33 -6.15
CA ALA A 85 -15.45 -29.04 -7.42
C ALA A 85 -14.23 -29.98 -7.43
N ALA A 86 -13.13 -29.59 -6.78
CA ALA A 86 -11.92 -30.41 -6.68
C ALA A 86 -12.11 -31.61 -5.74
N GLU A 87 -12.81 -31.41 -4.61
CA GLU A 87 -13.15 -32.48 -3.66
C GLU A 87 -14.07 -33.54 -4.27
N LYS A 88 -15.07 -33.13 -5.06
CA LYS A 88 -15.94 -34.07 -5.80
C LYS A 88 -15.12 -34.96 -6.74
N LYS A 89 -14.20 -34.37 -7.52
CA LYS A 89 -13.31 -35.12 -8.42
C LYS A 89 -12.38 -36.05 -7.66
N LEU A 90 -11.87 -35.62 -6.50
CA LEU A 90 -10.99 -36.45 -5.67
C LEU A 90 -11.72 -37.67 -5.11
N THR A 91 -13.00 -37.51 -4.77
CA THR A 91 -13.88 -38.59 -4.29
C THR A 91 -14.16 -39.62 -5.38
N GLU A 92 -14.40 -39.17 -6.62
CA GLU A 92 -14.56 -40.05 -7.78
C GLU A 92 -13.27 -40.80 -8.12
N LYS A 93 -12.14 -40.08 -8.15
CA LYS A 93 -10.83 -40.64 -8.44
C LYS A 93 -9.71 -39.78 -7.85
N ILE A 94 -8.84 -40.42 -7.08
CA ILE A 94 -7.64 -39.76 -6.56
C ILE A 94 -6.72 -39.41 -7.74
N THR A 95 -6.52 -38.11 -7.96
CA THR A 95 -5.60 -37.59 -8.97
C THR A 95 -4.71 -36.50 -8.37
N LYS A 96 -3.45 -36.43 -8.82
CA LYS A 96 -2.50 -35.39 -8.38
C LYS A 96 -3.04 -33.98 -8.64
N LYS A 97 -3.72 -33.79 -9.77
CA LYS A 97 -4.34 -32.49 -10.13
C LYS A 97 -5.41 -32.07 -9.13
N ALA A 98 -6.36 -32.96 -8.81
CA ALA A 98 -7.42 -32.65 -7.86
C ALA A 98 -6.86 -32.36 -6.45
N SER A 99 -5.85 -33.13 -6.01
CA SER A 99 -5.17 -32.87 -4.74
C SER A 99 -4.49 -31.50 -4.69
N GLU A 100 -3.80 -31.10 -5.76
CA GLU A 100 -3.18 -29.77 -5.84
C GLU A 100 -4.21 -28.64 -5.91
N ASP A 101 -5.32 -28.85 -6.63
CA ASP A 101 -6.41 -27.87 -6.69
C ASP A 101 -7.05 -27.65 -5.32
N VAL A 102 -7.28 -28.70 -4.52
CA VAL A 102 -7.76 -28.59 -3.14
C VAL A 102 -6.76 -27.80 -2.28
N ARG A 103 -5.47 -28.14 -2.35
CA ARG A 103 -4.41 -27.45 -1.58
C ARG A 103 -4.37 -25.95 -1.91
N ILE A 104 -4.28 -25.61 -3.19
CA ILE A 104 -4.21 -24.21 -3.66
C ILE A 104 -5.47 -23.43 -3.28
N ALA A 105 -6.66 -24.02 -3.45
CA ALA A 105 -7.91 -23.36 -3.08
C ALA A 105 -7.98 -23.12 -1.56
N THR A 106 -7.56 -24.09 -0.75
CA THR A 106 -7.49 -23.96 0.72
C THR A 106 -6.54 -22.85 1.15
N ASP A 107 -5.35 -22.80 0.56
CA ASP A 107 -4.35 -21.76 0.84
C ASP A 107 -4.91 -20.37 0.50
N LYS A 108 -5.57 -20.23 -0.65
CA LYS A 108 -6.20 -18.96 -1.07
C LYS A 108 -7.39 -18.56 -0.22
N ILE A 109 -8.26 -19.49 0.17
CA ILE A 109 -9.38 -19.21 1.10
C ILE A 109 -8.83 -18.70 2.43
N THR A 110 -7.79 -19.36 2.95
CA THR A 110 -7.13 -18.94 4.19
C THR A 110 -6.56 -17.53 4.06
N GLY A 111 -5.86 -17.24 2.96
CA GLY A 111 -5.32 -15.91 2.67
C GLY A 111 -6.39 -14.82 2.54
N ALA A 112 -7.47 -15.11 1.80
CA ALA A 112 -8.57 -14.16 1.61
C ALA A 112 -9.32 -13.88 2.92
N THR A 113 -9.54 -14.92 3.73
CA THR A 113 -10.17 -14.80 5.06
C THR A 113 -9.32 -13.94 5.99
N ARG A 114 -8.02 -14.22 6.09
CA ARG A 114 -7.07 -13.38 6.86
C ARG A 114 -7.10 -11.92 6.39
N GLY A 115 -7.13 -11.70 5.07
CA GLY A 115 -7.23 -10.35 4.51
C GLY A 115 -8.50 -9.62 4.91
N LEU A 116 -9.65 -10.32 4.97
CA LEU A 116 -10.91 -9.74 5.44
C LEU A 116 -10.87 -9.44 6.94
N ASP A 117 -10.29 -10.33 7.74
CA ASP A 117 -10.13 -10.14 9.18
C ASP A 117 -9.21 -8.95 9.47
N ASP A 118 -8.11 -8.83 8.73
CA ASP A 118 -7.19 -7.68 8.80
C ASP A 118 -7.89 -6.36 8.46
N LEU A 119 -8.79 -6.36 7.46
CA LEU A 119 -9.59 -5.17 7.15
C LEU A 119 -10.57 -4.86 8.29
N ARG A 120 -11.28 -5.86 8.83
CA ARG A 120 -12.32 -5.66 9.85
C ARG A 120 -11.76 -5.30 11.23
N ARG A 121 -10.55 -5.77 11.55
CA ARG A 121 -9.90 -5.48 12.83
C ARG A 121 -9.76 -3.98 13.06
N GLN A 122 -10.15 -3.50 14.23
CA GLN A 122 -9.97 -2.10 14.64
C GLN A 122 -8.58 -1.86 15.23
N ASP A 123 -8.11 -2.79 16.06
CA ASP A 123 -6.82 -2.68 16.71
C ASP A 123 -5.66 -2.81 15.72
N LEU A 124 -4.68 -1.93 15.84
CA LEU A 124 -3.44 -2.00 15.07
C LEU A 124 -2.52 -3.06 15.67
N GLN A 125 -1.98 -3.91 14.82
CA GLN A 125 -0.94 -4.86 15.19
C GLN A 125 0.41 -4.44 14.61
N GLU A 126 1.49 -4.99 15.15
CA GLU A 126 2.84 -4.71 14.65
C GLU A 126 3.01 -4.86 13.12
N PRO A 127 2.43 -5.89 12.46
CA PRO A 127 2.51 -6.02 11.00
C PRO A 127 1.87 -4.86 10.22
N ASP A 128 0.89 -4.15 10.80
CA ASP A 128 0.19 -3.03 10.14
C ASP A 128 1.07 -1.81 9.93
N SER A 129 2.21 -1.77 10.62
CA SER A 129 3.23 -0.73 10.52
C SER A 129 4.43 -1.15 9.67
N ARG A 130 4.41 -2.35 9.08
CA ARG A 130 5.49 -2.84 8.23
C ARG A 130 5.33 -2.33 6.81
N ILE A 131 6.43 -1.85 6.23
CA ILE A 131 6.54 -1.42 4.84
C ILE A 131 7.50 -2.30 4.07
N PHE A 132 7.17 -2.50 2.79
CA PHE A 132 7.98 -3.24 1.84
C PHE A 132 8.35 -2.35 0.65
N PRO A 133 9.38 -2.73 -0.13
CA PRO A 133 9.80 -1.93 -1.25
C PRO A 133 8.65 -1.50 -2.17
N GLY A 134 8.52 -0.18 -2.37
CA GLY A 134 7.49 0.43 -3.21
C GLY A 134 6.21 0.86 -2.48
N TRP A 135 6.06 0.58 -1.19
CA TRP A 135 4.95 1.08 -0.37
C TRP A 135 5.14 2.56 -0.03
N TYR A 136 4.06 3.33 0.02
CA TYR A 136 4.09 4.72 0.48
C TYR A 136 4.03 4.80 2.00
N ALA A 137 4.83 5.69 2.57
CA ALA A 137 4.85 6.03 3.98
C ALA A 137 5.07 7.54 4.16
N PRO A 138 4.61 8.14 5.27
CA PRO A 138 4.95 9.51 5.62
C PRO A 138 6.45 9.59 5.95
N VAL A 139 7.13 10.57 5.37
CA VAL A 139 8.55 10.86 5.62
C VAL A 139 8.70 12.33 5.96
N LEU A 140 9.47 12.61 7.01
CA LEU A 140 9.88 13.96 7.37
C LEU A 140 11.05 14.38 6.48
N ILE A 141 10.90 15.47 5.76
CA ILE A 141 11.95 16.10 4.96
C ILE A 141 12.21 17.51 5.45
N GLU A 142 13.38 18.05 5.10
CA GLU A 142 13.67 19.46 5.23
C GLU A 142 13.83 20.06 3.83
N LEU A 143 13.03 21.06 3.50
CA LEU A 143 13.03 21.76 2.23
C LEU A 143 13.07 23.26 2.50
N GLU A 144 14.12 23.93 2.00
CA GLU A 144 14.30 25.38 2.16
C GLU A 144 14.23 25.84 3.64
N GLY A 145 14.77 25.03 4.55
CA GLY A 145 14.76 25.30 6.00
C GLY A 145 13.42 25.05 6.70
N LYS A 146 12.40 24.55 5.98
CA LYS A 146 11.12 24.14 6.54
C LYS A 146 11.03 22.62 6.63
N ARG A 147 10.50 22.13 7.74
CA ARG A 147 10.25 20.71 7.95
C ARG A 147 8.86 20.35 7.44
N LEU A 148 8.78 19.39 6.53
CA LEU A 148 7.54 18.97 5.89
C LEU A 148 7.39 17.46 5.97
N VAL A 149 6.21 16.99 6.33
CA VAL A 149 5.84 15.57 6.22
C VAL A 149 5.18 15.35 4.87
N VAL A 150 5.79 14.49 4.05
CA VAL A 150 5.33 14.17 2.69
C VAL A 150 5.13 12.66 2.52
N PRO A 151 4.22 12.22 1.64
CA PRO A 151 4.16 10.81 1.25
C PRO A 151 5.34 10.46 0.36
N MET A 152 6.09 9.42 0.71
CA MET A 152 7.20 8.92 -0.09
C MET A 152 7.17 7.39 -0.19
N ARG A 153 7.59 6.86 -1.35
CA ARG A 153 7.74 5.41 -1.52
C ARG A 153 8.99 4.92 -0.81
N TYR A 154 8.86 3.79 -0.12
CA TYR A 154 9.95 3.03 0.47
C TYR A 154 10.72 2.28 -0.61
N ARG A 155 11.30 3.02 -1.55
CA ARG A 155 12.19 2.55 -2.62
C ARG A 155 12.78 3.81 -3.25
N CYS A 156 14.09 4.00 -3.14
CA CYS A 156 14.72 5.20 -3.71
C CYS A 156 14.91 5.00 -5.22
N ARG A 157 14.52 6.03 -5.98
CA ARG A 157 14.72 6.06 -7.43
C ARG A 157 16.06 6.69 -7.77
N ILE A 158 16.82 6.04 -8.65
CA ILE A 158 18.05 6.60 -9.21
C ILE A 158 17.67 7.76 -10.15
N PRO A 159 18.45 8.85 -10.19
CA PRO A 159 18.22 9.96 -11.14
C PRO A 159 18.08 9.48 -12.58
N GLY A 160 17.10 10.02 -13.29
CA GLY A 160 16.85 9.68 -14.69
C GLY A 160 16.06 8.39 -14.90
N TRP A 161 15.75 7.63 -13.85
CA TRP A 161 14.87 6.48 -13.96
C TRP A 161 13.40 6.91 -13.83
N THR A 162 12.53 6.21 -14.55
CA THR A 162 11.08 6.27 -14.36
C THR A 162 10.63 5.25 -13.30
N GLU A 163 9.36 5.31 -12.92
CA GLU A 163 8.76 4.27 -12.07
C GLU A 163 8.78 2.88 -12.72
N ALA A 164 8.57 2.82 -14.04
CA ALA A 164 8.58 1.56 -14.78
C ALA A 164 9.99 0.93 -14.78
N ASP A 165 11.02 1.75 -14.98
CA ASP A 165 12.43 1.32 -14.92
C ASP A 165 12.79 0.75 -13.54
N GLU A 166 12.33 1.43 -12.50
CA GLU A 166 12.50 1.01 -11.11
C GLU A 166 11.83 -0.35 -10.84
N ARG A 167 10.59 -0.56 -11.32
CA ARG A 167 9.86 -1.84 -11.14
C ARG A 167 10.56 -3.02 -11.81
N THR A 168 11.21 -2.79 -12.95
CA THR A 168 11.80 -3.84 -13.78
C THR A 168 13.18 -4.29 -13.28
N LYS A 169 13.94 -3.38 -12.65
CA LYS A 169 15.32 -3.65 -12.24
C LYS A 169 15.40 -4.16 -10.79
N ILE A 170 16.10 -5.28 -10.62
CA ILE A 170 16.42 -5.90 -9.33
C ILE A 170 17.58 -5.11 -8.69
N GLY A 171 17.45 -4.68 -7.43
CA GLY A 171 18.56 -4.04 -6.68
C GLY A 171 18.45 -2.53 -6.40
N SER A 172 17.26 -1.94 -6.52
CA SER A 172 17.02 -0.56 -6.06
C SER A 172 17.33 -0.35 -4.57
N TYR A 173 17.91 0.80 -4.24
CA TYR A 173 18.27 1.20 -2.89
C TYR A 173 17.04 1.37 -1.98
N ASN A 174 17.11 0.82 -0.76
CA ASN A 174 16.16 1.10 0.30
C ASN A 174 16.70 2.24 1.16
N ALA A 175 15.81 3.10 1.65
CA ALA A 175 16.15 4.35 2.36
C ALA A 175 16.96 4.18 3.68
N ALA A 176 17.30 2.95 4.08
CA ALA A 176 18.03 2.65 5.32
C ALA A 176 19.57 2.69 5.19
N GLN A 177 20.13 2.88 3.99
CA GLN A 177 21.58 2.92 3.76
C GLN A 177 22.05 4.36 3.45
N ILE A 178 21.70 5.33 4.30
CA ILE A 178 22.13 6.73 4.17
C ILE A 178 23.48 6.92 4.88
N HIS A 179 24.51 6.22 4.42
CA HIS A 179 25.90 6.61 4.72
C HIS A 179 26.67 7.03 3.46
N SER A 180 26.15 6.75 2.26
CA SER A 180 26.80 7.10 1.00
C SER A 180 25.80 7.12 -0.17
N ALA A 181 24.91 8.11 -0.21
CA ALA A 181 24.17 8.39 -1.44
C ALA A 181 25.18 8.90 -2.50
N PRO A 182 25.22 8.34 -3.73
CA PRO A 182 26.11 8.85 -4.77
C PRO A 182 25.76 10.30 -5.12
N PRO A 183 26.77 11.15 -5.43
CA PRO A 183 26.53 12.54 -5.79
C PRO A 183 25.57 12.61 -6.98
N GLY A 184 24.44 13.30 -6.78
CA GLY A 184 23.39 13.44 -7.79
C GLY A 184 22.15 12.58 -7.56
N ALA A 185 22.11 11.68 -6.56
CA ALA A 185 20.89 10.98 -6.17
C ALA A 185 19.76 11.99 -5.88
N LYS A 186 18.76 12.03 -6.76
CA LYS A 186 17.63 12.96 -6.65
C LYS A 186 16.60 12.31 -5.73
N PHE A 187 16.30 12.99 -4.64
CA PHE A 187 15.14 12.71 -3.81
C PHE A 187 13.89 12.92 -4.66
N SER A 188 13.38 11.86 -5.27
CA SER A 188 12.09 11.91 -5.96
C SER A 188 10.99 11.81 -4.90
N ALA A 189 10.72 12.92 -4.21
CA ALA A 189 9.33 13.23 -3.93
C ALA A 189 8.70 13.40 -5.30
N SER A 190 8.16 12.32 -5.87
CA SER A 190 7.27 12.50 -7.01
C SER A 190 6.15 13.38 -6.47
N ARG A 191 6.20 14.69 -6.76
CA ARG A 191 4.98 15.48 -6.81
C ARG A 191 4.10 14.67 -7.73
N MET A 192 3.12 13.97 -7.17
CA MET A 192 2.02 13.49 -7.98
C MET A 192 1.57 14.70 -8.76
N ALA A 193 1.55 14.55 -10.09
CA ALA A 193 1.19 15.64 -10.99
C ALA A 193 -0.04 16.34 -10.39
N SER A 194 0.07 17.66 -10.25
CA SER A 194 -0.93 18.56 -9.67
C SER A 194 -2.35 18.02 -9.86
N CYS A 195 -3.13 17.98 -8.79
CA CYS A 195 -4.53 17.57 -8.74
C CYS A 195 -5.49 18.46 -9.59
N SER A 196 -4.99 19.15 -10.60
CA SER A 196 -5.78 19.98 -11.50
C SER A 196 -6.48 19.12 -12.55
N SER A 197 -7.81 19.07 -12.37
CA SER A 197 -8.83 19.06 -13.43
C SER A 197 -8.81 17.89 -14.42
N THR A 198 -9.42 16.76 -14.03
CA THR A 198 -10.13 15.86 -14.97
C THR A 198 -11.43 15.31 -14.35
N LEU A 199 -12.15 16.16 -13.60
CA LEU A 199 -13.60 16.04 -13.44
C LEU A 199 -14.28 17.21 -14.14
N SER A 200 -14.22 17.21 -15.47
CA SER A 200 -15.17 17.96 -16.29
C SER A 200 -15.37 17.22 -17.60
N SER A 201 -16.64 17.14 -18.00
CA SER A 201 -17.21 16.62 -19.25
C SER A 201 -17.05 15.13 -19.60
N LYS A 202 -17.98 14.32 -19.08
CA LYS A 202 -18.75 13.37 -19.92
C LYS A 202 -20.21 13.37 -19.48
N THR A 203 -20.96 14.37 -19.94
CA THR A 203 -22.35 14.18 -20.40
C THR A 203 -22.35 13.39 -21.69
#